data_AF-A0A1H2NGP7-F1
#
_entry.id   AF-A0A1H2NGP7-F1
#
_cell.length_a   1.000
_cell.length_b   1.000
_cell.length_c   1.000
_cell.angle_alpha   90.00
_cell.angle_beta   90.00
_cell.angle_gamma   90.00
#
_symmetry.space_group_name_H-M   'P 1'
#
loop_
_entity.id
_entity.type
_entity.pdbx_description
1 polymer ?
#
loop_
_entity_poly.entity_id
_entity_poly.type
_entity_poly.pdbx_seq_one_letter_code
_entity_poly.pdbx_strand_id
1 'polypeptide(L)'
;MGELSLDGLLLAVVGGMLLILLFAFLRRSPKVAMVAWLIGIFFIPVWIGQTVFAYFPAFVIVGLLATLSLLPTPLAIRPTVADVVLLGVVVAVVSLYALKLTTRSATFDLLVVWGVAYALGRLIVHVVDQAWIYGAFGVFGAAASVVALVEFATGRNLFITFLGNNSATFARWGSLQARGDVIRAEGAFGHAIALGITLAVAACLVLGSRFRPALKTALAGLCLAGVVVSFSRSAMLTALVSIVLVCLFLRGPLSRTYRVVVLVLLSATAALAAGPIIGVFDTSNEAEGSALYRADLLQLVRTMKPLGLSGSFSVSTTSEVSVGEFGSVDNALLLIGLIFGWVVLGVVLLVAIGGVVTILRGRASIATIVAVAQIPALLTVAFITQYAAVAWFTVGLAVGSQALKSATARPGPGADLDHHVPVAREERAHA
;
A
#
# COMPACT_ATOMS: atom_id res chain seq x y z
N MET A 1 -10.61 -34.34 -13.82
CA MET A 1 -10.24 -34.12 -12.41
C MET A 1 -9.48 -35.35 -12.00
N GLY A 2 -8.15 -35.27 -11.87
CA GLY A 2 -7.34 -36.43 -11.46
C GLY A 2 -7.69 -36.84 -10.03
N GLU A 3 -7.73 -38.15 -9.77
CA GLU A 3 -7.93 -38.66 -8.41
C GLU A 3 -6.86 -38.08 -7.49
N LEU A 4 -7.29 -37.31 -6.49
CA LEU A 4 -6.41 -36.86 -5.42
C LEU A 4 -5.91 -38.10 -4.70
N SER A 5 -4.59 -38.30 -4.65
CA SER A 5 -4.00 -39.33 -3.80
C SER A 5 -4.46 -39.13 -2.35
N LEU A 6 -4.51 -40.21 -1.56
CA LEU A 6 -4.87 -40.15 -0.15
C LEU A 6 -4.06 -39.07 0.61
N ASP A 7 -2.77 -38.96 0.29
CA ASP A 7 -1.87 -37.95 0.84
C ASP A 7 -2.25 -36.52 0.42
N GLY A 8 -2.66 -36.34 -0.84
CA GLY A 8 -3.16 -35.06 -1.34
C GLY A 8 -4.47 -34.64 -0.66
N LEU A 9 -5.37 -35.60 -0.40
CA LEU A 9 -6.60 -35.38 0.34
C LEU A 9 -6.31 -35.01 1.80
N LEU A 10 -5.42 -35.74 2.48
CA LEU A 10 -5.02 -35.48 3.87
C LEU A 10 -4.38 -34.09 4.02
N LEU A 11 -3.47 -33.71 3.12
CA LEU A 11 -2.87 -32.38 3.12
C LEU A 11 -3.91 -31.27 2.89
N ALA A 12 -4.89 -31.49 2.01
CA ALA A 12 -5.97 -30.54 1.78
C ALA A 12 -6.87 -30.39 3.02
N VAL A 13 -7.19 -31.48 3.71
CA VAL A 13 -7.98 -31.46 4.96
C VAL A 13 -7.22 -30.73 6.06
N VAL A 14 -5.95 -31.06 6.29
CA VAL A 14 -5.11 -30.40 7.31
C VAL A 14 -4.95 -28.92 6.99
N GLY A 15 -4.68 -28.56 5.74
CA GLY A 15 -4.61 -27.17 5.29
C GLY A 15 -5.92 -26.41 5.51
N GLY A 16 -7.05 -27.03 5.16
CA GLY A 16 -8.39 -26.46 5.40
C GLY A 16 -8.67 -26.24 6.89
N MET A 17 -8.33 -27.21 7.75
CA MET A 17 -8.47 -27.09 9.20
C MET A 17 -7.61 -25.95 9.75
N LEU A 18 -6.35 -25.83 9.31
CA LEU A 18 -5.46 -24.73 9.73
C LEU A 18 -6.01 -23.37 9.30
N LEU A 19 -6.58 -23.24 8.10
CA LEU A 19 -7.22 -22.01 7.65
C LEU A 19 -8.45 -21.65 8.47
N ILE A 20 -9.28 -22.65 8.84
CA ILE A 20 -10.46 -22.44 9.71
C ILE A 20 -10.02 -22.01 11.11
N LEU A 21 -9.01 -22.66 11.68
CA LEU A 21 -8.47 -22.31 13.00
C LEU A 21 -7.85 -20.90 12.98
N LEU A 22 -7.09 -20.57 11.94
CA LEU A 22 -6.54 -19.23 11.74
C LEU A 22 -7.68 -18.21 11.64
N PHE A 23 -8.69 -18.45 10.81
CA PHE A 23 -9.85 -17.58 10.68
C PHE A 23 -10.57 -17.36 12.03
N ALA A 24 -10.84 -18.43 12.76
CA ALA A 24 -11.47 -18.37 14.08
C ALA A 24 -10.61 -17.56 15.07
N PHE A 25 -9.29 -17.67 14.99
CA PHE A 25 -8.35 -16.90 15.80
C PHE A 25 -8.35 -15.41 15.41
N LEU A 26 -8.29 -15.09 14.12
CA LEU A 26 -8.33 -13.70 13.63
C LEU A 26 -9.64 -13.00 14.02
N ARG A 27 -10.77 -13.72 13.95
CA ARG A 27 -12.10 -13.21 14.30
C ARG A 27 -12.23 -12.77 15.76
N ARG A 28 -11.38 -13.30 16.66
CA ARG A 28 -11.36 -12.91 18.08
C ARG A 28 -10.69 -11.56 18.33
N SER A 29 -9.81 -11.09 17.43
CA SER A 29 -9.09 -9.85 17.63
C SER A 29 -8.71 -9.17 16.31
N PRO A 30 -9.36 -8.04 15.95
CA PRO A 30 -8.99 -7.26 14.77
C PRO A 30 -7.52 -6.81 14.75
N LYS A 31 -6.93 -6.54 15.92
CA LYS A 31 -5.50 -6.21 16.04
C LYS A 31 -4.61 -7.39 15.63
N VAL A 32 -4.99 -8.61 16.00
CA VAL A 32 -4.28 -9.83 15.60
C VAL A 32 -4.42 -10.06 14.10
N ALA A 33 -5.61 -9.85 13.52
CA ALA A 33 -5.81 -9.89 12.07
C ALA A 33 -4.89 -8.92 11.33
N MET A 34 -4.77 -7.69 11.84
CA MET A 34 -3.85 -6.69 11.30
C MET A 34 -2.37 -7.12 11.42
N VAL A 35 -1.96 -7.63 12.57
CA VAL A 35 -0.59 -8.12 12.81
C VAL A 35 -0.27 -9.30 11.89
N ALA A 36 -1.17 -10.27 11.75
CA ALA A 36 -0.97 -11.41 10.86
C ALA A 36 -0.77 -10.96 9.41
N TRP A 37 -1.56 -10.00 8.94
CA TRP A 37 -1.39 -9.44 7.60
C TRP A 37 -0.07 -8.68 7.44
N LEU A 38 0.34 -7.89 8.44
CA LEU A 38 1.65 -7.20 8.43
C LEU A 38 2.83 -8.19 8.43
N ILE A 39 2.73 -9.32 9.13
CA ILE A 39 3.71 -10.40 9.03
C ILE A 39 3.78 -10.90 7.59
N GLY A 40 2.64 -11.15 6.97
CA GLY A 40 2.55 -11.56 5.56
C GLY A 40 3.20 -10.55 4.60
N ILE A 41 3.01 -9.26 4.82
CA ILE A 41 3.56 -8.20 3.97
C ILE A 41 5.08 -8.05 4.16
N PHE A 42 5.57 -7.98 5.39
CA PHE A 42 6.95 -7.60 5.67
C PHE A 42 7.92 -8.77 5.77
N PHE A 43 7.44 -9.97 6.12
CA PHE A 43 8.31 -11.09 6.52
C PHE A 43 7.98 -12.41 5.82
N ILE A 44 6.94 -12.48 4.98
CA ILE A 44 6.69 -13.65 4.15
C ILE A 44 7.03 -13.31 2.70
N PRO A 45 7.97 -14.03 2.08
CA PRO A 45 8.38 -13.76 0.71
C PRO A 45 7.24 -13.85 -0.30
N VAL A 46 7.28 -13.00 -1.33
CA VAL A 46 6.22 -12.97 -2.36
C VAL A 46 6.03 -14.31 -3.08
N TRP A 47 7.08 -15.12 -3.17
CA TRP A 47 7.07 -16.46 -3.76
C TRP A 47 6.59 -17.58 -2.81
N ILE A 48 6.19 -17.24 -1.58
CA ILE A 48 5.44 -18.15 -0.71
C ILE A 48 3.95 -17.88 -0.87
N GLY A 49 3.25 -18.90 -1.34
CA GLY A 49 1.83 -18.82 -1.66
C GLY A 49 1.31 -20.14 -2.20
N GLN A 50 0.08 -20.12 -2.72
CA GLN A 50 -0.57 -21.28 -3.30
C GLN A 50 -1.17 -20.96 -4.66
N THR A 51 -0.97 -21.85 -5.63
CA THR A 51 -1.59 -21.74 -6.96
C THR A 51 -2.82 -22.63 -7.02
N VAL A 52 -3.98 -22.04 -7.31
CA VAL A 52 -5.23 -22.79 -7.55
C VAL A 52 -5.66 -22.59 -9.00
N PHE A 53 -6.23 -21.43 -9.31
CA PHE A 53 -6.50 -20.95 -10.68
C PHE A 53 -5.70 -19.68 -11.03
N ALA A 54 -5.15 -19.05 -9.99
CA ALA A 54 -4.22 -17.95 -9.98
C ALA A 54 -3.27 -18.17 -8.80
N TYR A 55 -2.14 -17.47 -8.79
CA TYR A 55 -1.22 -17.52 -7.67
C TYR A 55 -1.73 -16.61 -6.54
N PHE A 56 -1.91 -17.18 -5.34
CA PHE A 56 -2.29 -16.47 -4.12
C PHE A 56 -1.06 -16.36 -3.21
N PRO A 57 -0.37 -15.21 -3.18
CA PRO A 57 0.66 -14.94 -2.20
C PRO A 57 0.11 -15.06 -0.78
N ALA A 58 0.96 -15.46 0.18
CA ALA A 58 0.56 -15.60 1.58
C ALA A 58 -0.13 -14.36 2.16
N PHE A 59 0.36 -13.15 1.84
CA PHE A 59 -0.25 -11.90 2.30
C PHE A 59 -1.67 -11.67 1.74
N VAL A 60 -2.00 -12.22 0.57
CA VAL A 60 -3.34 -12.16 -0.01
C VAL A 60 -4.27 -13.12 0.73
N ILE A 61 -3.80 -14.35 1.00
CA ILE A 61 -4.57 -15.34 1.76
C ILE A 61 -4.87 -14.82 3.17
N VAL A 62 -3.85 -14.34 3.87
CA VAL A 62 -4.02 -13.74 5.21
C VAL A 62 -4.87 -12.48 5.15
N GLY A 63 -4.73 -11.65 4.11
CA GLY A 63 -5.55 -10.46 3.90
C GLY A 63 -7.02 -10.78 3.69
N LEU A 64 -7.33 -11.84 2.94
CA LEU A 64 -8.68 -12.35 2.74
C LEU A 64 -9.28 -12.80 4.08
N LEU A 65 -8.58 -13.65 4.81
CA LEU A 65 -9.03 -14.13 6.12
C LEU A 65 -9.20 -12.98 7.11
N ALA A 66 -8.26 -12.03 7.15
CA ALA A 66 -8.34 -10.86 7.99
C ALA A 66 -9.58 -10.03 7.63
N THR A 67 -9.80 -9.71 6.36
CA THR A 67 -10.96 -8.94 5.89
C THR A 67 -12.27 -9.64 6.25
N LEU A 68 -12.38 -10.95 5.97
CA LEU A 68 -13.57 -11.74 6.30
C LEU A 68 -13.80 -11.84 7.81
N SER A 69 -12.74 -11.89 8.62
CA SER A 69 -12.84 -11.96 10.08
C SER A 69 -13.43 -10.68 10.70
N LEU A 70 -13.35 -9.57 9.97
CA LEU A 70 -13.97 -8.31 10.35
C LEU A 70 -15.48 -8.31 10.04
N LEU A 71 -16.00 -9.23 9.21
CA LEU A 71 -17.43 -9.29 8.84
C LEU A 71 -18.26 -10.16 9.80
N PRO A 72 -19.55 -9.86 10.05
CA PRO A 72 -20.26 -8.65 9.63
C PRO A 72 -20.03 -7.62 10.73
N THR A 73 -19.04 -6.73 10.58
CA THR A 73 -18.89 -5.66 11.58
C THR A 73 -20.21 -4.90 11.61
N PRO A 74 -21.01 -4.91 12.70
CA PRO A 74 -22.38 -4.38 12.68
C PRO A 74 -22.42 -2.84 12.63
N LEU A 75 -21.34 -2.20 12.20
CA LEU A 75 -21.06 -0.79 12.41
C LEU A 75 -21.31 -0.01 11.13
N ALA A 76 -22.55 0.40 10.91
CA ALA A 76 -22.99 1.54 10.09
C ALA A 76 -21.96 2.07 9.06
N ILE A 77 -21.46 1.20 8.17
CA ILE A 77 -20.49 1.59 7.16
C ILE A 77 -21.27 2.43 6.17
N ARG A 78 -21.17 3.75 6.30
CA ARG A 78 -21.80 4.66 5.34
C ARG A 78 -21.04 4.54 4.03
N PRO A 79 -21.72 4.20 2.91
CA PRO A 79 -21.12 4.24 1.60
C PRO A 79 -20.58 5.65 1.34
N THR A 80 -19.34 5.73 0.89
CA THR A 80 -18.74 6.98 0.42
C THR A 80 -18.75 7.03 -1.09
N VAL A 81 -18.56 8.22 -1.66
CA VAL A 81 -18.37 8.39 -3.12
C VAL A 81 -17.21 7.53 -3.61
N ALA A 82 -16.14 7.39 -2.83
CA ALA A 82 -15.01 6.53 -3.17
C ALA A 82 -15.40 5.04 -3.23
N ASP A 83 -16.29 4.58 -2.32
CA ASP A 83 -16.79 3.21 -2.33
C ASP A 83 -17.65 2.94 -3.58
N VAL A 84 -18.50 3.90 -3.97
CA VAL A 84 -19.31 3.81 -5.21
C VAL A 84 -18.42 3.80 -6.45
N VAL A 85 -17.41 4.67 -6.48
CA VAL A 85 -16.44 4.73 -7.58
C VAL A 85 -15.67 3.41 -7.71
N LEU A 86 -15.17 2.87 -6.60
CA LEU A 86 -14.44 1.60 -6.63
C LEU A 86 -15.36 0.44 -7.04
N LEU A 87 -16.61 0.42 -6.57
CA LEU A 87 -17.60 -0.55 -7.03
C LEU A 87 -17.84 -0.42 -8.55
N GLY A 88 -17.92 0.81 -9.07
CA GLY A 88 -18.00 1.07 -10.50
C GLY A 88 -16.79 0.54 -11.28
N VAL A 89 -15.57 0.71 -10.76
CA VAL A 89 -14.35 0.12 -11.33
C VAL A 89 -14.40 -1.40 -11.31
N VAL A 90 -14.84 -2.01 -10.20
CA VAL A 90 -15.01 -3.46 -10.07
C VAL A 90 -16.00 -3.98 -11.11
N VAL A 91 -17.17 -3.36 -11.22
CA VAL A 91 -18.19 -3.73 -12.22
C VAL A 91 -17.62 -3.60 -13.63
N ALA A 92 -16.97 -2.47 -13.95
CA ALA A 92 -16.36 -2.26 -15.25
C ALA A 92 -15.33 -3.35 -15.59
N VAL A 93 -14.43 -3.68 -14.65
CA VAL A 93 -13.38 -4.68 -14.85
C VAL A 93 -13.98 -6.08 -15.03
N VAL A 94 -14.99 -6.45 -14.24
CA VAL A 94 -15.70 -7.73 -14.40
C VAL A 94 -16.39 -7.79 -15.76
N SER A 95 -17.04 -6.71 -16.20
CA SER A 95 -17.65 -6.62 -17.53
C SER A 95 -16.61 -6.73 -18.64
N LEU A 96 -15.46 -6.04 -18.53
CA LEU A 96 -14.36 -6.15 -19.48
C LEU A 96 -13.85 -7.59 -19.57
N TYR A 97 -13.72 -8.29 -18.45
CA TYR A 97 -13.29 -9.68 -18.45
C TYR A 97 -14.33 -10.60 -19.10
N ALA A 98 -15.61 -10.43 -18.77
CA ALA A 98 -16.70 -11.20 -19.37
C ALA A 98 -16.78 -10.99 -20.89
N LEU A 99 -16.50 -9.78 -21.37
CA LEU A 99 -16.43 -9.43 -22.78
C LEU A 99 -15.09 -9.81 -23.45
N LYS A 100 -14.18 -10.47 -22.73
CA LYS A 100 -12.83 -10.85 -23.19
C LYS A 100 -11.98 -9.65 -23.65
N LEU A 101 -12.26 -8.48 -23.10
CA LEU A 101 -11.55 -7.22 -23.36
C LEU A 101 -10.41 -6.97 -22.37
N THR A 102 -10.21 -7.82 -21.36
CA THR A 102 -9.07 -7.75 -20.44
C THR A 102 -8.57 -9.14 -20.05
N THR A 103 -7.41 -9.20 -19.38
CA THR A 103 -6.77 -10.47 -19.02
C THR A 103 -7.30 -11.01 -17.69
N ARG A 104 -7.25 -12.34 -17.53
CA ARG A 104 -7.57 -13.01 -16.26
C ARG A 104 -6.65 -12.55 -15.14
N SER A 105 -5.34 -12.42 -15.40
CA SER A 105 -4.35 -12.00 -14.41
C SER A 105 -4.66 -10.61 -13.88
N ALA A 106 -4.88 -9.63 -14.78
CA ALA A 106 -5.16 -8.28 -14.34
C ALA A 106 -6.50 -8.16 -13.58
N THR A 107 -7.50 -8.93 -14.01
CA THR A 107 -8.78 -9.03 -13.30
C THR A 107 -8.59 -9.59 -11.90
N PHE A 108 -7.79 -10.66 -11.76
CA PHE A 108 -7.44 -11.24 -10.47
C PHE A 108 -6.68 -10.26 -9.57
N ASP A 109 -5.67 -9.58 -10.12
CA ASP A 109 -4.87 -8.60 -9.36
C ASP A 109 -5.76 -7.49 -8.81
N LEU A 110 -6.66 -6.94 -9.62
CA LEU A 110 -7.56 -5.88 -9.19
C LEU A 110 -8.59 -6.36 -8.17
N LEU A 111 -9.26 -7.49 -8.42
CA LEU A 111 -10.35 -7.96 -7.55
C LEU A 111 -9.83 -8.55 -6.23
N VAL A 112 -8.74 -9.30 -6.30
CA VAL A 112 -8.24 -10.09 -5.18
C VAL A 112 -7.07 -9.40 -4.49
N VAL A 113 -6.02 -9.00 -5.22
CA VAL A 113 -4.84 -8.39 -4.55
C VAL A 113 -5.17 -6.98 -4.07
N TRP A 114 -5.73 -6.14 -4.96
CA TRP A 114 -6.02 -4.74 -4.66
C TRP A 114 -7.32 -4.60 -3.86
N GLY A 115 -8.38 -5.29 -4.29
CA GLY A 115 -9.69 -5.25 -3.66
C GLY A 115 -9.67 -5.69 -2.20
N VAL A 116 -8.98 -6.80 -1.89
CA VAL A 116 -8.86 -7.29 -0.49
C VAL A 116 -8.07 -6.31 0.35
N ALA A 117 -6.95 -5.79 -0.14
CA ALA A 117 -6.14 -4.86 0.61
C ALA A 117 -6.88 -3.55 0.89
N TYR A 118 -7.59 -3.01 -0.12
CA TYR A 118 -8.49 -1.88 0.05
C TYR A 118 -9.57 -2.17 1.10
N ALA A 119 -10.26 -3.30 0.98
CA ALA A 119 -11.32 -3.69 1.91
C ALA A 119 -10.79 -3.80 3.35
N LEU A 120 -9.64 -4.44 3.55
CA LEU A 120 -8.99 -4.53 4.85
C LEU A 120 -8.73 -3.13 5.44
N GLY A 121 -8.08 -2.23 4.69
CA GLY A 121 -7.80 -0.87 5.12
C GLY A 121 -9.07 -0.06 5.41
N ARG A 122 -10.11 -0.26 4.60
CA ARG A 122 -11.41 0.42 4.70
C ARG A 122 -12.22 -0.02 5.93
N LEU A 123 -12.13 -1.29 6.30
CA LEU A 123 -12.90 -1.90 7.38
C LEU A 123 -12.19 -1.78 8.74
N ILE A 124 -10.87 -1.98 8.77
CA ILE A 124 -10.12 -2.09 10.03
C ILE A 124 -10.21 -0.82 10.90
N VAL A 125 -10.34 0.36 10.29
CA VAL A 125 -10.43 1.64 11.01
C VAL A 125 -11.68 1.81 11.85
N HIS A 126 -12.73 1.02 11.60
CA HIS A 126 -13.97 1.06 12.39
C HIS A 126 -13.88 0.28 13.70
N VAL A 127 -12.89 -0.61 13.80
CA VAL A 127 -12.73 -1.51 14.96
C VAL A 127 -11.36 -1.41 15.63
N VAL A 128 -10.39 -0.79 14.97
CA VAL A 128 -9.06 -0.53 15.53
C VAL A 128 -8.74 0.94 15.40
N ASP A 129 -8.26 1.52 16.50
CA ASP A 129 -7.79 2.89 16.55
C ASP A 129 -6.73 3.17 15.48
N GLN A 130 -6.92 4.25 14.73
CA GLN A 130 -6.05 4.61 13.60
C GLN A 130 -4.60 4.79 14.04
N ALA A 131 -4.36 5.42 15.20
CA ALA A 131 -3.02 5.65 15.70
C ALA A 131 -2.31 4.36 16.15
N TRP A 132 -3.07 3.33 16.56
CA TRP A 132 -2.53 1.98 16.76
C TRP A 132 -2.12 1.34 15.43
N ILE A 133 -2.95 1.42 14.38
CA ILE A 133 -2.64 0.88 13.04
C ILE A 133 -1.35 1.52 12.50
N TYR A 134 -1.24 2.84 12.63
CA TYR A 134 -0.06 3.61 12.25
C TYR A 134 1.20 3.18 13.02
N GLY A 135 1.06 2.96 14.33
CA GLY A 135 2.15 2.44 15.17
C GLY A 135 2.58 1.04 14.76
N ALA A 136 1.63 0.15 14.46
CA ALA A 136 1.92 -1.21 13.99
C ALA A 136 2.71 -1.19 12.67
N PHE A 137 2.28 -0.40 11.68
CA PHE A 137 3.06 -0.20 10.45
C PHE A 137 4.49 0.28 10.73
N GLY A 138 4.64 1.25 11.63
CA GLY A 138 5.95 1.76 12.03
C GLY A 138 6.86 0.69 12.64
N VAL A 139 6.32 -0.14 13.54
CA VAL A 139 7.08 -1.22 14.19
C VAL A 139 7.50 -2.29 13.19
N PHE A 140 6.57 -2.75 12.36
CA PHE A 140 6.84 -3.78 11.35
C PHE A 140 7.80 -3.27 10.27
N GLY A 141 7.60 -2.05 9.79
CA GLY A 141 8.52 -1.39 8.84
C GLY A 141 9.91 -1.20 9.43
N ALA A 142 10.03 -0.77 10.68
CA ALA A 142 11.31 -0.62 11.36
C ALA A 142 12.03 -1.97 11.50
N ALA A 143 11.32 -3.02 11.90
CA ALA A 143 11.88 -4.38 11.99
C ALA A 143 12.34 -4.90 10.61
N ALA A 144 11.54 -4.69 9.55
CA ALA A 144 11.95 -5.02 8.18
C ALA A 144 13.15 -4.19 7.72
N SER A 145 13.29 -2.96 8.20
CA SER A 145 14.45 -2.11 7.90
C SER A 145 15.72 -2.61 8.57
N VAL A 146 15.65 -3.15 9.79
CA VAL A 146 16.79 -3.83 10.41
C VAL A 146 17.24 -4.99 9.53
N VAL A 147 16.30 -5.80 9.04
CA VAL A 147 16.62 -6.92 8.13
C VAL A 147 17.27 -6.40 6.84
N ALA A 148 16.73 -5.33 6.25
CA ALA A 148 17.28 -4.71 5.04
C ALA A 148 18.70 -4.16 5.25
N LEU A 149 18.98 -3.56 6.42
CA LEU A 149 20.31 -3.07 6.76
C LEU A 149 21.31 -4.22 6.95
N VAL A 150 20.88 -5.33 7.56
CA VAL A 150 21.70 -6.55 7.69
C VAL A 150 21.96 -7.17 6.32
N GLU A 151 20.95 -7.25 5.46
CA GLU A 151 21.07 -7.74 4.08
C GLU A 151 22.09 -6.90 3.30
N PHE A 152 21.96 -5.57 3.37
CA PHE A 152 22.89 -4.64 2.75
C PHE A 152 24.33 -4.80 3.28
N ALA A 153 24.50 -4.88 4.60
CA ALA A 153 25.82 -5.00 5.22
C ALA A 153 26.52 -6.34 4.92
N THR A 154 25.76 -7.41 4.72
CA THR A 154 26.29 -8.76 4.51
C THR A 154 26.32 -9.18 3.04
N GLY A 155 25.63 -8.46 2.16
CA GLY A 155 25.37 -8.86 0.77
C GLY A 155 24.51 -10.11 0.64
N ARG A 156 23.82 -10.55 1.72
CA ARG A 156 23.05 -11.79 1.77
C ARG A 156 21.61 -11.53 2.16
N ASN A 157 20.68 -11.91 1.28
CA ASN A 157 19.26 -11.87 1.59
C ASN A 157 18.86 -13.15 2.35
N LEU A 158 18.39 -12.98 3.59
CA LEU A 158 18.00 -14.08 4.48
C LEU A 158 16.82 -14.88 3.92
N PHE A 159 15.89 -14.22 3.23
CA PHE A 159 14.71 -14.88 2.68
C PHE A 159 15.04 -15.77 1.50
N ILE A 160 15.99 -15.37 0.65
CA ILE A 160 16.48 -16.23 -0.43
C ILE A 160 17.30 -17.38 0.15
N THR A 161 18.17 -17.09 1.13
CA THR A 161 19.09 -18.08 1.72
C THR A 161 18.34 -19.22 2.42
N PHE A 162 17.29 -18.90 3.18
CA PHE A 162 16.60 -19.88 4.04
C PHE A 162 15.20 -20.26 3.56
N LEU A 163 14.56 -19.42 2.75
CA LEU A 163 13.18 -19.61 2.28
C LEU A 163 13.08 -19.58 0.74
N GLY A 164 14.22 -19.68 0.03
CA GLY A 164 14.24 -19.93 -1.40
C GLY A 164 13.61 -21.29 -1.72
N ASN A 165 12.86 -21.36 -2.80
CA ASN A 165 12.21 -22.60 -3.26
C ASN A 165 12.27 -22.70 -4.78
N ASN A 166 12.08 -23.88 -5.37
CA ASN A 166 12.14 -24.02 -6.84
C ASN A 166 10.79 -23.71 -7.52
N SER A 167 10.04 -22.73 -7.02
CA SER A 167 8.77 -22.33 -7.63
C SER A 167 8.98 -21.40 -8.84
N ALA A 168 8.04 -21.39 -9.78
CA ALA A 168 8.05 -20.44 -10.90
C ALA A 168 8.02 -18.98 -10.42
N THR A 169 7.37 -18.71 -9.29
CA THR A 169 7.34 -17.38 -8.67
C THR A 169 8.71 -17.00 -8.09
N PHE A 170 9.43 -17.95 -7.47
CA PHE A 170 10.79 -17.71 -7.01
C PHE A 170 11.77 -17.52 -8.19
N ALA A 171 11.62 -18.28 -9.27
CA ALA A 171 12.43 -18.07 -10.47
C ALA A 171 12.27 -16.64 -11.05
N ARG A 172 11.11 -16.01 -10.85
CA ARG A 172 10.84 -14.63 -11.27
C ARG A 172 11.34 -13.56 -10.29
N TRP A 173 11.23 -13.80 -8.98
CA TRP A 173 11.43 -12.78 -7.95
C TRP A 173 12.59 -13.06 -6.97
N GLY A 174 13.27 -14.19 -7.12
CA GLY A 174 14.35 -14.63 -6.24
C GLY A 174 15.75 -14.16 -6.68
N SER A 175 15.86 -13.47 -7.82
CA SER A 175 17.11 -12.86 -8.28
C SER A 175 17.30 -11.49 -7.65
N LEU A 176 18.39 -11.31 -6.90
CA LEU A 176 18.72 -10.03 -6.28
C LEU A 176 19.04 -8.96 -7.32
N GLN A 177 18.59 -7.73 -7.06
CA GLN A 177 18.81 -6.60 -7.94
C GLN A 177 20.05 -5.81 -7.51
N ALA A 178 20.91 -5.50 -8.47
CA ALA A 178 22.03 -4.59 -8.29
C ALA A 178 21.67 -3.15 -8.69
N ARG A 179 22.45 -2.19 -8.22
CA ARG A 179 22.51 -0.79 -8.65
C ARG A 179 23.98 -0.40 -8.70
N GLY A 180 24.52 -0.19 -9.91
CA GLY A 180 25.97 -0.17 -10.08
C GLY A 180 26.57 -1.46 -9.52
N ASP A 181 27.61 -1.34 -8.71
CA ASP A 181 28.30 -2.48 -8.07
C ASP A 181 27.67 -2.91 -6.73
N VAL A 182 26.52 -2.35 -6.36
CA VAL A 182 25.91 -2.55 -5.05
C VAL A 182 24.64 -3.39 -5.15
N ILE A 183 24.58 -4.48 -4.38
CA ILE A 183 23.34 -5.25 -4.21
C ILE A 183 22.36 -4.46 -3.35
N ARG A 184 21.15 -4.29 -3.87
CA ARG A 184 20.08 -3.53 -3.22
C ARG A 184 19.38 -4.43 -2.21
N ALA A 185 19.00 -3.87 -1.06
CA ALA A 185 18.20 -4.62 -0.11
C ALA A 185 16.76 -4.80 -0.62
N GLU A 186 16.24 -6.03 -0.53
CA GLU A 186 14.89 -6.37 -0.98
C GLU A 186 14.02 -6.99 0.11
N GLY A 187 14.62 -7.55 1.16
CA GLY A 187 13.89 -8.26 2.21
C GLY A 187 13.00 -9.36 1.61
N ALA A 188 11.77 -9.48 2.13
CA ALA A 188 10.77 -10.44 1.65
C ALA A 188 10.08 -10.01 0.34
N PHE A 189 10.40 -8.83 -0.21
CA PHE A 189 9.59 -8.23 -1.27
C PHE A 189 9.91 -8.76 -2.67
N GLY A 190 11.07 -9.43 -2.83
CA GLY A 190 11.59 -9.88 -4.12
C GLY A 190 11.86 -8.75 -5.12
N HIS A 191 11.85 -7.50 -4.63
CA HIS A 191 12.15 -6.31 -5.40
C HIS A 191 12.43 -5.13 -4.46
N ALA A 192 13.62 -4.52 -4.60
CA ALA A 192 14.03 -3.39 -3.78
C ALA A 192 13.09 -2.16 -3.85
N ILE A 193 12.44 -1.90 -5.00
CA ILE A 193 11.51 -0.77 -5.12
C ILE A 193 10.26 -0.99 -4.26
N ALA A 194 9.73 -2.21 -4.25
CA ALA A 194 8.54 -2.57 -3.48
C ALA A 194 8.79 -2.49 -1.97
N LEU A 195 9.95 -2.97 -1.50
CA LEU A 195 10.41 -2.78 -0.12
C LEU A 195 10.51 -1.27 0.19
N GLY A 196 11.28 -0.53 -0.60
CA GLY A 196 11.56 0.88 -0.34
C GLY A 196 10.30 1.72 -0.24
N ILE A 197 9.35 1.60 -1.17
CA ILE A 197 8.11 2.41 -1.11
C ILE A 197 7.26 2.00 0.10
N THR A 198 7.22 0.70 0.43
CA THR A 198 6.50 0.21 1.62
C THR A 198 7.11 0.75 2.92
N LEU A 199 8.43 0.82 3.02
CA LEU A 199 9.12 1.45 4.15
C LEU A 199 8.90 2.97 4.22
N ALA A 200 8.82 3.65 3.07
CA ALA A 200 8.45 5.06 3.02
C ALA A 200 7.03 5.30 3.56
N VAL A 201 6.07 4.43 3.21
CA VAL A 201 4.72 4.42 3.76
C VAL A 201 4.75 4.23 5.28
N ALA A 202 5.50 3.23 5.78
CA ALA A 202 5.63 2.97 7.22
C ALA A 202 6.27 4.15 7.98
N ALA A 203 7.34 4.74 7.44
CA ALA A 203 8.04 5.89 8.00
C ALA A 203 7.11 7.09 8.18
N CYS A 204 6.19 7.29 7.24
CA CYS A 204 5.24 8.38 7.33
C CYS A 204 4.09 8.06 8.29
N LEU A 205 3.50 6.87 8.20
CA LEU A 205 2.38 6.47 9.06
C LEU A 205 2.75 6.55 10.55
N VAL A 206 3.94 6.08 10.95
CA VAL A 206 4.34 6.05 12.38
C VAL A 206 4.33 7.43 13.05
N LEU A 207 4.49 8.52 12.29
CA LEU A 207 4.38 9.88 12.81
C LEU A 207 2.97 10.17 13.38
N GLY A 208 1.94 9.53 12.83
CA GLY A 208 0.55 9.61 13.31
C GLY A 208 0.22 8.71 14.50
N SER A 209 1.17 7.90 14.99
CA SER A 209 0.93 6.97 16.11
C SER A 209 0.79 7.68 17.47
N ARG A 210 0.50 6.93 18.53
CA ARG A 210 0.49 7.43 19.93
C ARG A 210 1.86 7.36 20.62
N PHE A 211 2.91 6.90 19.93
CA PHE A 211 4.23 6.79 20.53
C PHE A 211 4.79 8.14 20.97
N ARG A 212 5.70 8.12 21.94
CA ARG A 212 6.43 9.32 22.33
C ARG A 212 7.22 9.86 21.13
N PRO A 213 7.41 11.20 21.01
CA PRO A 213 8.09 11.81 19.86
C PRO A 213 9.43 11.17 19.51
N ALA A 214 10.25 10.84 20.51
CA ALA A 214 11.54 10.17 20.33
C ALA A 214 11.40 8.81 19.63
N LEU A 215 10.46 7.97 20.09
CA LEU A 215 10.22 6.65 19.50
C LEU A 215 9.64 6.75 18.09
N LYS A 216 8.75 7.71 17.82
CA LYS A 216 8.26 7.98 16.45
C LYS A 216 9.40 8.31 15.51
N THR A 217 10.27 9.23 15.92
CA THR A 217 11.42 9.66 15.13
C THR A 217 12.41 8.53 14.93
N ALA A 218 12.67 7.71 15.96
CA ALA A 218 13.56 6.56 15.84
C ALA A 218 13.02 5.50 14.86
N LEU A 219 11.74 5.14 14.96
CA LEU A 219 11.11 4.17 14.04
C LEU A 219 11.06 4.71 12.61
N ALA A 220 10.70 5.98 12.43
CA ALA A 220 10.70 6.63 11.12
C ALA A 220 12.12 6.69 10.53
N GLY A 221 13.12 7.08 11.32
CA GLY A 221 14.52 7.13 10.91
C GLY A 221 15.06 5.76 10.49
N LEU A 222 14.71 4.71 11.23
CA LEU A 222 15.06 3.34 10.87
C LEU A 222 14.39 2.90 9.57
N CYS A 223 13.11 3.24 9.36
CA CYS A 223 12.45 3.04 8.06
C CYS A 223 13.15 3.79 6.93
N LEU A 224 13.56 5.04 7.14
CA LEU A 224 14.28 5.84 6.14
C LEU A 224 15.66 5.23 5.82
N ALA A 225 16.36 4.67 6.80
CA ALA A 225 17.61 3.94 6.55
C ALA A 225 17.37 2.73 5.63
N GLY A 226 16.29 1.97 5.88
CA GLY A 226 15.83 0.90 4.99
C GLY A 226 15.48 1.39 3.58
N VAL A 227 14.82 2.56 3.45
CA VAL A 227 14.55 3.20 2.16
C VAL A 227 15.85 3.51 1.41
N VAL A 228 16.88 4.02 2.10
CA VAL A 228 18.16 4.36 1.48
C VAL A 228 18.87 3.13 0.93
N VAL A 229 18.98 2.04 1.71
CA VAL A 229 19.67 0.81 1.26
C VAL A 229 18.91 0.02 0.20
N SER A 230 17.64 0.38 -0.08
CA SER A 230 16.92 -0.12 -1.26
C SER A 230 17.40 0.54 -2.56
N PHE A 231 18.17 1.64 -2.49
CA PHE A 231 18.62 2.46 -3.62
C PHE A 231 17.52 2.77 -4.65
N SER A 232 16.29 2.99 -4.17
CA SER A 232 15.13 3.29 -5.02
C SER A 232 14.84 4.79 -5.01
N ARG A 233 15.06 5.45 -6.16
CA ARG A 233 14.71 6.87 -6.36
C ARG A 233 13.23 7.14 -6.06
N SER A 234 12.33 6.28 -6.54
CA SER A 234 10.89 6.41 -6.30
C SER A 234 10.52 6.23 -4.82
N ALA A 235 11.23 5.36 -4.08
CA ALA A 235 11.02 5.20 -2.65
C ALA A 235 11.51 6.42 -1.85
N MET A 236 12.71 6.92 -2.15
CA MET A 236 13.26 8.12 -1.51
C MET A 236 12.37 9.35 -1.76
N LEU A 237 11.89 9.52 -3.00
CA LEU A 237 10.95 10.58 -3.33
C LEU A 237 9.62 10.43 -2.59
N THR A 238 9.08 9.21 -2.50
CA THR A 238 7.84 8.95 -1.73
C THR A 238 8.02 9.28 -0.25
N ALA A 239 9.16 8.91 0.35
CA ALA A 239 9.48 9.23 1.73
C ALA A 239 9.58 10.74 1.96
N LEU A 240 10.30 11.44 1.08
CA LEU A 240 10.44 12.90 1.13
C LEU A 240 9.07 13.60 1.03
N VAL A 241 8.32 13.30 -0.04
CA VAL A 241 7.01 13.93 -0.29
C VAL A 241 6.04 13.64 0.84
N SER A 242 5.97 12.40 1.33
CA SER A 242 5.04 12.03 2.40
C SER A 242 5.34 12.74 3.72
N ILE A 243 6.60 12.79 4.15
CA ILE A 243 6.99 13.46 5.40
C ILE A 243 6.80 14.97 5.30
N VAL A 244 7.17 15.58 4.16
CA VAL A 244 6.96 17.01 3.92
C VAL A 244 5.47 17.35 3.96
N LEU A 245 4.63 16.60 3.23
CA LEU A 245 3.19 16.83 3.23
C LEU A 245 2.58 16.64 4.63
N VAL A 246 3.02 15.65 5.41
CA VAL A 246 2.57 15.48 6.80
C VAL A 246 2.96 16.69 7.64
N CYS A 247 4.20 17.16 7.54
CA CYS A 247 4.66 18.30 8.32
C CYS A 247 3.91 19.60 7.96
N LEU A 248 3.59 19.79 6.68
CA LEU A 248 2.89 20.98 6.20
C LEU A 248 1.38 20.95 6.48
N PHE A 249 0.71 19.82 6.21
CA PHE A 249 -0.75 19.76 6.15
C PHE A 249 -1.42 19.06 7.33
N LEU A 250 -0.72 18.19 8.08
CA LEU A 250 -1.33 17.47 9.20
C LEU A 250 -1.39 18.36 10.45
N ARG A 251 -2.46 19.15 10.60
CA ARG A 251 -2.68 20.02 11.77
C ARG A 251 -3.33 19.25 12.91
N GLY A 252 -2.75 19.31 14.12
CA GLY A 252 -3.29 18.69 15.35
C GLY A 252 -2.38 17.63 15.99
N PRO A 253 -2.24 16.42 15.40
CA PRO A 253 -1.51 15.30 16.03
C PRO A 253 -0.01 15.55 16.28
N LEU A 254 0.59 16.50 15.56
CA LEU A 254 2.00 16.87 15.66
C LEU A 254 2.13 18.34 16.06
N SER A 255 2.88 18.63 17.12
CA SER A 255 3.21 20.00 17.52
C SER A 255 4.04 20.70 16.43
N ARG A 256 3.96 22.04 16.34
CA ARG A 256 4.73 22.82 15.37
C ARG A 256 6.23 22.58 15.51
N THR A 257 6.73 22.58 16.75
CA THR A 257 8.14 22.31 17.08
C THR A 257 8.58 20.95 16.57
N TYR A 258 7.78 19.90 16.83
CA TYR A 258 8.13 18.55 16.39
C TYR A 258 8.22 18.44 14.87
N ARG A 259 7.32 19.10 14.12
CA ARG A 259 7.38 19.12 12.65
C ARG A 259 8.64 19.81 12.13
N VAL A 260 9.02 20.94 12.73
CA VAL A 260 10.28 21.63 12.36
C VAL A 260 11.47 20.72 12.64
N VAL A 261 11.52 20.07 13.81
CA VAL A 261 12.61 19.13 14.15
C VAL A 261 12.67 17.98 13.14
N VAL A 262 11.55 17.36 12.80
CA VAL A 262 11.51 16.28 11.79
C VAL A 262 11.99 16.75 10.43
N LEU A 263 11.59 17.96 9.98
CA LEU A 263 12.04 18.52 8.70
C LEU A 263 13.55 18.84 8.69
N VAL A 264 14.07 19.38 9.79
CA VAL A 264 15.50 19.65 9.95
C VAL A 264 16.30 18.35 9.93
N LEU A 265 15.87 17.33 10.69
CA LEU A 265 16.51 16.02 10.70
C LEU A 265 16.47 15.36 9.31
N LEU A 266 15.31 15.39 8.64
CA LEU A 266 15.18 14.85 7.28
C LEU A 266 16.15 15.54 6.32
N SER A 267 16.24 16.87 6.38
CA SER A 267 17.12 17.65 5.51
C SER A 267 18.60 17.36 5.79
N ALA A 268 18.99 17.29 7.05
CA ALA A 268 20.35 16.95 7.46
C ALA A 268 20.73 15.52 7.04
N THR A 269 19.85 14.54 7.27
CA THR A 269 20.06 13.15 6.83
C THR A 269 20.16 13.05 5.31
N ALA A 270 19.30 13.75 4.57
CA ALA A 270 19.35 13.78 3.11
C ALA A 270 20.67 14.37 2.61
N ALA A 271 21.14 15.47 3.21
CA ALA A 271 22.43 16.08 2.85
C ALA A 271 23.61 15.14 3.11
N LEU A 272 23.62 14.44 4.26
CA LEU A 272 24.66 13.47 4.61
C LEU A 272 24.65 12.23 3.70
N ALA A 273 23.46 11.75 3.32
CA ALA A 273 23.31 10.56 2.48
C ALA A 273 23.51 10.85 0.98
N ALA A 274 23.42 12.12 0.55
CA ALA A 274 23.47 12.49 -0.86
C ALA A 274 24.75 12.01 -1.55
N GLY A 275 25.92 12.25 -0.96
CA GLY A 275 27.21 11.87 -1.55
C GLY A 275 27.31 10.37 -1.86
N PRO A 276 27.16 9.48 -0.87
CA PRO A 276 27.15 8.03 -1.09
C PRO A 276 26.09 7.56 -2.08
N ILE A 277 24.88 8.12 -2.03
CA ILE A 277 23.79 7.76 -2.92
C ILE A 277 24.11 8.14 -4.37
N ILE A 278 24.60 9.37 -4.60
CA ILE A 278 24.99 9.86 -5.93
C ILE A 278 26.14 9.01 -6.47
N GLY A 279 27.15 8.72 -5.64
CA GLY A 279 28.27 7.85 -6.06
C GLY A 279 27.82 6.47 -6.55
N VAL A 280 26.81 5.85 -5.92
CA VAL A 280 26.23 4.58 -6.39
C VAL A 280 25.41 4.74 -7.67
N PHE A 281 24.78 5.90 -7.88
CA PHE A 281 24.06 6.14 -9.13
C PHE A 281 24.99 6.45 -10.30
N ASP A 282 26.09 7.18 -10.06
CA ASP A 282 27.06 7.59 -11.09
C ASP A 282 27.88 6.42 -11.64
N THR A 283 28.02 5.31 -10.91
CA THR A 283 28.64 4.08 -11.43
C THR A 283 27.76 3.34 -12.45
N SER A 284 26.55 3.83 -12.71
CA SER A 284 25.60 3.22 -13.64
C SER A 284 25.03 4.23 -14.63
N ASN A 285 25.04 3.91 -15.93
CA ASN A 285 24.30 4.67 -16.94
C ASN A 285 22.77 4.44 -16.88
N GLU A 286 22.30 3.72 -15.85
CA GLU A 286 20.90 3.36 -15.67
C GLU A 286 20.01 4.59 -15.42
N ALA A 287 20.57 5.70 -14.92
CA ALA A 287 19.83 6.92 -14.64
C ALA A 287 19.24 7.55 -15.91
N GLU A 288 20.06 7.71 -16.94
CA GLU A 288 19.69 8.27 -18.26
C GLU A 288 18.81 7.29 -19.03
N GLY A 289 19.22 6.01 -19.12
CA GLY A 289 18.43 4.97 -19.79
C GLY A 289 17.02 4.82 -19.21
N SER A 290 16.88 4.87 -17.88
CA SER A 290 15.56 4.82 -17.22
C SER A 290 14.69 6.06 -17.48
N ALA A 291 15.30 7.23 -17.70
CA ALA A 291 14.56 8.46 -17.96
C ALA A 291 14.01 8.47 -19.40
N LEU A 292 14.85 8.09 -20.37
CA LEU A 292 14.46 7.92 -21.76
C LEU A 292 13.39 6.84 -21.91
N TYR A 293 13.60 5.65 -21.32
CA TYR A 293 12.62 4.58 -21.32
C TYR A 293 11.24 5.01 -20.78
N ARG A 294 11.21 5.80 -19.68
CA ARG A 294 9.95 6.32 -19.13
C ARG A 294 9.29 7.38 -20.02
N ALA A 295 10.07 8.19 -20.72
CA ALA A 295 9.55 9.13 -21.71
C ALA A 295 8.95 8.36 -22.89
N ASP A 296 9.63 7.32 -23.37
CA ASP A 296 9.17 6.49 -24.49
C ASP A 296 7.88 5.75 -24.15
N LEU A 297 7.71 5.27 -22.91
CA LEU A 297 6.46 4.66 -22.45
C LEU A 297 5.23 5.55 -22.68
N LEU A 298 5.37 6.89 -22.67
CA LEU A 298 4.24 7.80 -22.89
C LEU A 298 3.68 7.71 -24.31
N GLN A 299 4.42 7.16 -25.27
CA GLN A 299 3.89 6.89 -26.61
C GLN A 299 2.73 5.89 -26.59
N LEU A 300 2.70 4.99 -25.60
CA LEU A 300 1.64 4.01 -25.41
C LEU A 300 0.29 4.64 -25.03
N VAL A 301 0.26 5.90 -24.57
CA VAL A 301 -1.00 6.60 -24.30
C VAL A 301 -1.90 6.62 -25.55
N ARG A 302 -1.30 6.70 -26.75
CA ARG A 302 -2.03 6.72 -28.02
C ARG A 302 -2.65 5.37 -28.40
N THR A 303 -2.25 4.29 -27.74
CA THR A 303 -2.73 2.93 -28.03
C THR A 303 -3.84 2.48 -27.07
N MET A 304 -4.16 3.31 -26.07
CA MET A 304 -5.24 3.05 -25.12
C MET A 304 -6.60 3.09 -25.82
N LYS A 305 -7.42 2.07 -25.54
CA LYS A 305 -8.84 2.08 -25.93
C LYS A 305 -9.68 2.77 -24.86
N PRO A 306 -10.91 3.20 -25.16
CA PRO A 306 -11.84 3.67 -24.13
C PRO A 306 -12.05 2.65 -23.02
N LEU A 307 -12.22 1.39 -23.41
CA LEU A 307 -12.49 0.26 -22.55
C LEU A 307 -11.71 -0.95 -23.06
N GLY A 308 -11.02 -1.64 -22.15
CA GLY A 308 -10.27 -2.86 -22.43
C GLY A 308 -8.82 -2.68 -22.87
N LEU A 309 -8.21 -3.80 -23.29
CA LEU A 309 -6.80 -3.93 -23.62
C LEU A 309 -6.41 -3.05 -24.81
N SER A 310 -5.26 -2.39 -24.65
CA SER A 310 -4.54 -1.66 -25.69
C SER A 310 -4.44 -2.48 -26.98
N GLY A 311 -4.51 -1.81 -28.12
CA GLY A 311 -4.30 -2.43 -29.42
C GLY A 311 -2.88 -2.99 -29.62
N SER A 312 -1.93 -2.55 -28.80
CA SER A 312 -0.53 -2.98 -28.85
C SER A 312 -0.20 -4.10 -27.87
N PHE A 313 -1.18 -4.59 -27.10
CA PHE A 313 -0.96 -5.72 -26.19
C PHE A 313 -0.74 -7.00 -27.00
N SER A 314 0.35 -7.71 -26.72
CA SER A 314 0.64 -9.00 -27.35
C SER A 314 1.25 -9.99 -26.36
N VAL A 315 1.05 -11.27 -26.66
CA VAL A 315 1.65 -12.38 -25.91
C VAL A 315 2.46 -13.18 -26.91
N SER A 316 3.75 -13.34 -26.64
CA SER A 316 4.67 -14.09 -27.50
C SER A 316 4.37 -15.59 -27.46
N THR A 317 4.99 -16.33 -28.39
CA THR A 317 4.96 -17.80 -28.40
C THR A 317 5.63 -18.42 -27.17
N THR A 318 6.53 -17.68 -26.49
CA THR A 318 7.16 -18.06 -25.23
C THR A 318 6.36 -17.61 -23.99
N SER A 319 5.12 -17.15 -24.18
CA SER A 319 4.24 -16.63 -23.12
C SER A 319 4.75 -15.35 -22.44
N GLU A 320 5.63 -14.60 -23.10
CA GLU A 320 6.05 -13.27 -22.65
C GLU A 320 4.99 -12.24 -23.04
N VAL A 321 4.66 -11.35 -22.11
CA VAL A 321 3.66 -10.30 -22.33
C VAL A 321 4.38 -9.01 -22.67
N SER A 322 3.97 -8.35 -23.76
CA SER A 322 4.50 -7.06 -24.17
C SER A 322 3.37 -6.10 -24.55
N VAL A 323 3.67 -4.80 -24.49
CA VAL A 323 2.80 -3.74 -25.01
C VAL A 323 3.60 -2.91 -26.00
N GLY A 324 3.34 -3.10 -27.29
CA GLY A 324 4.18 -2.56 -28.36
C GLY A 324 5.57 -3.19 -28.28
N GLU A 325 6.59 -2.35 -28.27
CA GLU A 325 8.00 -2.78 -28.20
C GLU A 325 8.48 -3.04 -26.76
N PHE A 326 7.63 -2.79 -25.76
CA PHE A 326 8.01 -2.85 -24.35
C PHE A 326 7.64 -4.19 -23.70
N GLY A 327 8.64 -4.89 -23.16
CA GLY A 327 8.44 -6.13 -22.38
C GLY A 327 8.01 -5.92 -20.92
N SER A 328 8.06 -4.68 -20.42
CA SER A 328 7.49 -4.26 -19.13
C SER A 328 6.90 -2.86 -19.27
N VAL A 329 6.00 -2.48 -18.37
CA VAL A 329 5.46 -1.11 -18.29
C VAL A 329 5.57 -0.64 -16.85
N ASP A 330 6.68 0.04 -16.55
CA ASP A 330 7.00 0.51 -15.20
C ASP A 330 6.29 1.84 -14.87
N ASN A 331 4.96 1.84 -15.03
CA ASN A 331 4.08 2.97 -14.71
C ASN A 331 2.69 2.41 -14.42
N ALA A 332 2.32 2.35 -13.14
CA ALA A 332 1.06 1.76 -12.69
C ALA A 332 -0.17 2.45 -13.28
N LEU A 333 -0.15 3.78 -13.42
CA LEU A 333 -1.29 4.53 -13.97
C LEU A 333 -1.44 4.28 -15.47
N LEU A 334 -0.33 4.31 -16.22
CA LEU A 334 -0.31 3.96 -17.64
C LEU A 334 -0.78 2.52 -17.84
N LEU A 335 -0.29 1.59 -17.03
CA LEU A 335 -0.66 0.18 -17.10
C LEU A 335 -2.15 -0.06 -16.86
N ILE A 336 -2.77 0.63 -15.90
CA ILE A 336 -4.24 0.61 -15.72
C ILE A 336 -4.96 1.03 -17.01
N GLY A 337 -4.52 2.13 -17.63
CA GLY A 337 -5.10 2.61 -18.89
C GLY A 337 -4.90 1.64 -20.06
N LEU A 338 -3.75 0.97 -20.14
CA LEU A 338 -3.45 -0.01 -21.17
C LEU A 338 -4.21 -1.33 -21.01
N ILE A 339 -4.57 -1.71 -19.78
CA ILE A 339 -5.25 -2.98 -19.49
C ILE A 339 -6.77 -2.85 -19.46
N PHE A 340 -7.28 -1.75 -18.92
CA PHE A 340 -8.71 -1.55 -18.67
C PHE A 340 -9.32 -0.41 -19.50
N GLY A 341 -8.49 0.38 -20.19
CA GLY A 341 -8.91 1.52 -20.99
C GLY A 341 -8.85 2.86 -20.25
N TRP A 342 -8.84 3.95 -21.02
CA TRP A 342 -8.67 5.29 -20.47
C TRP A 342 -9.86 5.75 -19.61
N VAL A 343 -11.05 5.19 -19.77
CA VAL A 343 -12.22 5.49 -18.92
C VAL A 343 -11.97 5.05 -17.48
N VAL A 344 -11.48 3.81 -17.29
CA VAL A 344 -11.15 3.28 -15.96
C VAL A 344 -9.99 4.06 -15.33
N LEU A 345 -8.97 4.39 -16.13
CA LEU A 345 -7.88 5.26 -15.69
C LEU A 345 -8.39 6.63 -15.24
N GLY A 346 -9.25 7.28 -16.02
CA GLY A 346 -9.84 8.58 -15.69
C GLY A 346 -10.54 8.56 -14.34
N VAL A 347 -11.29 7.51 -14.04
CA VAL A 347 -11.94 7.31 -12.74
C VAL A 347 -10.93 7.19 -11.60
N VAL A 348 -9.85 6.41 -11.78
CA VAL A 348 -8.77 6.30 -10.77
C VAL A 348 -8.08 7.65 -10.55
N LEU A 349 -7.82 8.42 -11.61
CA LEU A 349 -7.24 9.75 -11.54
C LEU A 349 -8.15 10.73 -10.79
N LEU A 350 -9.47 10.67 -11.00
CA LEU A 350 -10.42 11.51 -10.26
C LEU A 350 -10.38 11.24 -8.76
N VAL A 351 -10.24 9.97 -8.34
CA VAL A 351 -10.06 9.61 -6.92
C VAL A 351 -8.75 10.18 -6.38
N ALA A 352 -7.66 10.06 -7.13
CA ALA A 352 -6.36 10.61 -6.75
C ALA A 352 -6.42 12.15 -6.60
N ILE A 353 -7.05 12.85 -7.55
CA ILE A 353 -7.29 14.30 -7.50
C ILE A 353 -8.14 14.65 -6.27
N GLY A 354 -9.19 13.88 -5.97
CA GLY A 354 -9.99 14.07 -4.75
C GLY A 354 -9.15 13.99 -3.47
N GLY A 355 -8.18 13.07 -3.41
CA GLY A 355 -7.20 12.99 -2.34
C GLY A 355 -6.32 14.25 -2.23
N VAL A 356 -5.76 14.72 -3.35
CA VAL A 356 -4.96 15.95 -3.41
C VAL A 356 -5.77 17.16 -2.93
N VAL A 357 -6.98 17.35 -3.46
CA VAL A 357 -7.88 18.43 -3.07
C VAL A 357 -8.20 18.37 -1.57
N THR A 358 -8.34 17.18 -1.00
CA THR A 358 -8.59 16.99 0.43
C THR A 358 -7.40 17.44 1.30
N ILE A 359 -6.16 17.21 0.83
CA ILE A 359 -4.94 17.71 1.49
C ILE A 359 -4.87 19.23 1.41
N LEU A 360 -5.06 19.81 0.21
CA LEU A 360 -5.01 21.25 0.00
C LEU A 360 -6.06 22.00 0.81
N ARG A 361 -7.24 21.39 1.01
CA ARG A 361 -8.31 21.92 1.88
C ARG A 361 -8.02 21.78 3.39
N GLY A 362 -6.89 21.17 3.79
CA GLY A 362 -6.52 20.97 5.18
C GLY A 362 -7.41 19.95 5.92
N ARG A 363 -8.13 19.09 5.21
CA ARG A 363 -9.08 18.11 5.77
C ARG A 363 -8.53 16.68 5.78
N ALA A 364 -7.30 16.48 5.31
CA ALA A 364 -6.71 15.16 5.15
C ALA A 364 -6.43 14.45 6.48
N SER A 365 -6.58 13.13 6.47
CA SER A 365 -5.94 12.25 7.46
C SER A 365 -4.49 11.96 7.06
N ILE A 366 -3.69 11.44 7.98
CA ILE A 366 -2.34 10.99 7.64
C ILE A 366 -2.37 9.87 6.58
N ALA A 367 -3.35 8.97 6.66
CA ALA A 367 -3.55 7.94 5.63
C ALA A 367 -3.84 8.55 4.25
N THR A 368 -4.62 9.63 4.18
CA THR A 368 -4.85 10.38 2.93
C THR A 368 -3.56 10.99 2.38
N ILE A 369 -2.74 11.59 3.24
CA ILE A 369 -1.44 12.17 2.84
C ILE A 369 -0.53 11.08 2.30
N VAL A 370 -0.43 9.94 2.99
CA VAL A 370 0.41 8.80 2.58
C VAL A 370 -0.07 8.18 1.27
N ALA A 371 -1.39 8.05 1.06
CA ALA A 371 -1.95 7.56 -0.19
C ALA A 371 -1.59 8.48 -1.37
N VAL A 372 -1.72 9.80 -1.18
CA VAL A 372 -1.40 10.80 -2.23
C VAL A 372 0.11 10.91 -2.48
N ALA A 373 0.93 10.79 -1.44
CA ALA A 373 2.38 10.91 -1.57
C ALA A 373 3.02 9.80 -2.43
N GLN A 374 2.30 8.70 -2.68
CA GLN A 374 2.74 7.62 -3.54
C GLN A 374 2.50 7.90 -5.04
N ILE A 375 1.73 8.93 -5.42
CA ILE A 375 1.42 9.25 -6.82
C ILE A 375 2.69 9.39 -7.70
N PRO A 376 3.76 10.08 -7.29
CA PRO A 376 4.98 10.15 -8.08
C PRO A 376 5.62 8.77 -8.33
N ALA A 377 5.53 7.85 -7.37
CA ALA A 377 5.99 6.48 -7.56
C ALA A 377 5.09 5.71 -8.54
N LEU A 378 3.77 5.88 -8.48
CA LEU A 378 2.83 5.24 -9.42
C LEU A 378 3.02 5.69 -10.88
N LEU A 379 3.61 6.86 -11.10
CA LEU A 379 3.99 7.34 -12.44
C LEU A 379 5.30 6.74 -12.97
N THR A 380 6.10 6.10 -12.10
CA THR A 380 7.48 5.67 -12.43
C THR A 380 7.75 4.21 -12.11
N VAL A 381 6.76 3.51 -11.54
CA VAL A 381 6.83 2.11 -11.10
C VAL A 381 5.46 1.47 -11.32
N ALA A 382 5.45 0.20 -11.73
CA ALA A 382 4.25 -0.64 -11.76
C ALA A 382 3.82 -1.09 -10.35
N PHE A 383 2.63 -1.68 -10.25
CA PHE A 383 2.26 -2.43 -9.04
C PHE A 383 3.05 -3.74 -8.98
N ILE A 384 4.08 -3.77 -8.12
CA ILE A 384 5.01 -4.89 -7.99
C ILE A 384 4.81 -5.55 -6.62
N THR A 385 4.71 -6.87 -6.63
CA THR A 385 4.71 -7.74 -5.43
C THR A 385 3.81 -7.22 -4.28
N GLN A 386 4.30 -7.15 -3.05
CA GLN A 386 3.53 -6.70 -1.88
C GLN A 386 3.18 -5.21 -1.93
N TYR A 387 3.93 -4.39 -2.68
CA TYR A 387 3.66 -2.93 -2.74
C TYR A 387 2.26 -2.64 -3.28
N ALA A 388 1.77 -3.45 -4.22
CA ALA A 388 0.40 -3.34 -4.72
C ALA A 388 -0.64 -3.40 -3.59
N ALA A 389 -0.52 -4.38 -2.69
CA ALA A 389 -1.42 -4.51 -1.56
C ALA A 389 -1.26 -3.35 -0.56
N VAL A 390 -0.03 -2.91 -0.29
CA VAL A 390 0.21 -1.75 0.61
C VAL A 390 -0.42 -0.47 0.06
N ALA A 391 -0.24 -0.19 -1.23
CA ALA A 391 -0.83 0.99 -1.88
C ALA A 391 -2.35 0.99 -1.73
N TRP A 392 -3.03 -0.10 -2.11
CA TRP A 392 -4.48 -0.18 -2.02
C TRP A 392 -5.01 -0.24 -0.59
N PHE A 393 -4.27 -0.85 0.33
CA PHE A 393 -4.55 -0.76 1.76
C PHE A 393 -4.51 0.70 2.24
N THR A 394 -3.50 1.48 1.87
CA THR A 394 -3.43 2.89 2.26
C THR A 394 -4.56 3.73 1.68
N VAL A 395 -5.02 3.42 0.46
CA VAL A 395 -6.22 4.03 -0.14
C VAL A 395 -7.47 3.68 0.66
N GLY A 396 -7.68 2.40 0.99
CA GLY A 396 -8.80 1.96 1.82
C GLY A 396 -8.79 2.60 3.21
N LEU A 397 -7.61 2.65 3.83
CA LEU A 397 -7.37 3.31 5.11
C LEU A 397 -7.70 4.80 5.04
N ALA A 398 -7.29 5.48 3.96
CA ALA A 398 -7.59 6.89 3.73
C ALA A 398 -9.10 7.12 3.61
N VAL A 399 -9.81 6.34 2.78
CA VAL A 399 -11.25 6.45 2.60
C VAL A 399 -11.98 6.21 3.93
N GLY A 400 -11.60 5.14 4.65
CA GLY A 400 -12.18 4.82 5.96
C GLY A 400 -11.95 5.92 7.00
N SER A 401 -10.72 6.42 7.10
CA SER A 401 -10.38 7.53 7.99
C SER A 401 -11.18 8.80 7.69
N GLN A 402 -11.35 9.14 6.40
CA GLN A 402 -12.10 10.33 6.00
C GLN A 402 -13.61 10.18 6.22
N ALA A 403 -14.16 8.98 6.03
CA ALA A 403 -15.55 8.67 6.33
C ALA A 403 -15.86 8.87 7.82
N LEU A 404 -14.99 8.36 8.69
CA LEU A 404 -15.12 8.51 10.14
C LEU A 404 -15.07 9.99 10.58
N LYS A 405 -14.09 10.75 10.07
CA LYS A 405 -13.99 12.20 10.36
C LYS A 405 -15.23 12.98 9.91
N SER A 406 -15.80 12.62 8.76
CA SER A 406 -16.99 13.30 8.22
C SER A 406 -18.25 12.98 9.03
N ALA A 407 -18.33 11.76 9.59
CA ALA A 407 -19.44 11.35 10.46
C ALA A 407 -19.43 12.09 11.80
N THR A 408 -18.25 12.32 12.40
CA THR A 408 -18.11 13.07 13.65
C THR A 408 -18.36 14.57 13.52
N ALA A 409 -18.22 15.13 12.30
CA ALA A 409 -18.36 16.57 12.05
C ALA A 409 -19.82 17.03 11.78
N ARG A 410 -20.77 16.11 11.60
CA ARG A 410 -22.19 16.47 11.43
C ARG A 410 -22.88 16.52 12.80
N PRO A 411 -23.49 17.66 13.21
CA PRO A 411 -24.37 17.70 14.37
C PRO A 411 -25.48 16.66 14.19
N GLY A 412 -25.77 15.88 15.23
CA GLY A 412 -26.92 14.98 15.21
C GLY A 412 -28.23 15.78 15.11
N PRO A 413 -29.31 15.23 14.54
CA PRO A 413 -30.61 15.91 14.41
C PRO A 413 -31.32 16.28 15.73
N GLY A 414 -30.64 16.27 16.87
CA GLY A 414 -31.23 16.53 18.19
C GLY A 414 -30.44 17.51 19.07
N ALA A 415 -29.44 18.21 18.53
CA ALA A 415 -28.63 19.14 19.31
C ALA A 415 -29.25 20.56 19.44
N ASP A 416 -30.45 20.79 18.88
CA ASP A 416 -31.10 22.11 18.79
C ASP A 416 -32.36 22.24 19.68
N LEU A 417 -32.65 21.30 20.59
CA LEU A 417 -33.88 21.33 21.38
C LEU A 417 -33.73 21.51 22.90
N ASP A 418 -32.53 21.58 23.46
CA ASP A 418 -32.35 21.75 24.91
C ASP A 418 -31.43 22.94 25.23
N HIS A 419 -31.98 24.16 25.26
CA HIS A 419 -31.56 25.24 26.17
C HIS A 419 -32.51 26.46 26.12
N HIS A 420 -33.76 26.27 26.54
CA HIS A 420 -34.56 27.34 27.12
C HIS A 420 -35.25 26.84 28.38
N VAL A 421 -34.46 26.63 29.44
CA VAL A 421 -34.97 26.65 30.81
C VAL A 421 -34.77 28.08 31.33
N PRO A 422 -35.83 28.85 31.58
CA PRO A 422 -35.69 30.17 32.19
C PRO A 422 -35.23 29.98 33.63
N VAL A 423 -34.05 30.52 33.94
CA VAL A 423 -33.54 30.62 35.31
C VAL A 423 -34.45 31.58 36.07
N ALA A 424 -35.29 31.05 36.95
CA ALA A 424 -36.01 31.85 37.92
C ALA A 424 -34.98 32.54 38.83
N ARG A 425 -34.98 33.88 38.80
CA ARG A 425 -34.24 34.72 39.75
C ARG A 425 -34.81 34.49 41.15
N GLU A 426 -33.97 34.04 42.08
CA GLU A 426 -34.20 34.23 43.50
C GLU A 426 -34.22 35.73 43.81
N GLU A 427 -35.40 36.28 44.08
CA GLU A 427 -35.52 37.54 44.79
C GLU A 427 -35.25 37.31 46.28
N ARG A 428 -34.09 37.80 46.73
CA ARG A 428 -33.87 38.14 48.12
C ARG A 428 -34.77 39.33 48.46
N ALA A 429 -35.71 39.14 49.38
CA ALA A 429 -36.38 40.24 50.07
C ALA A 429 -36.18 40.08 51.58
N HIS A 430 -35.70 41.17 52.16
CA HIS A 430 -35.55 41.41 53.59
C HIS A 430 -36.88 41.33 54.35
N ALA A 431 -36.88 40.64 55.49
CA ALA A 431 -37.54 41.04 56.75
C ALA A 431 -37.01 40.14 57.89
#